data_AF-A0A9E5R6D1-F1
#
_entry.id   AF-A0A9E5R6D1-F1
#
_cell.length_a   1.000
_cell.length_b   1.000
_cell.length_c   1.000
_cell.angle_alpha   90.00
_cell.angle_beta   90.00
_cell.angle_gamma   90.00
#
_symmetry.space_group_name_H-M   'P 1'
#
loop_
_entity.id
_entity.type
_entity.pdbx_description
1 polymer ?
#
loop_
_entity_poly.entity_id
_entity_poly.type
_entity_poly.pdbx_seq_one_letter_code
_entity_poly.pdbx_strand_id
1 'polypeptide(L)'
;MIIAADTAVVDQGRLLGKPRDALEAEQMLRQLRGRTHQVWTGVAVLDTQDGRLEVDAAVTDVPMRDYTDEEIAAYISSGDPFDKAGAYAIQNQEFRPVLTRTGCYANVVGLPLCHLLRTLRRLEIYPPQDVPYLCQTAHDYECGVFSSILRA
;
A
#
# COMPACT_ATOMS: atom_id res chain seq x y z
N MET A 1 0.16 -5.59 23.19
CA MET A 1 0.78 -5.20 21.90
C MET A 1 -0.13 -4.22 21.18
N ILE A 2 0.45 -3.19 20.59
CA ILE A 2 -0.23 -2.23 19.72
C ILE A 2 0.49 -2.26 18.37
N ILE A 3 -0.26 -2.34 17.27
CA ILE A 3 0.25 -2.25 15.90
C ILE A 3 -0.37 -1.02 15.25
N ALA A 4 0.45 -0.18 14.65
CA ALA A 4 0.04 0.96 13.84
C ALA A 4 0.67 0.89 12.46
N ALA A 5 -0.03 1.43 11.46
CA ALA A 5 0.48 1.60 10.11
C ALA A 5 -0.03 2.93 9.53
N ASP A 6 0.78 3.56 8.69
CA ASP A 6 0.41 4.75 7.93
C ASP A 6 0.96 4.64 6.52
N THR A 7 0.14 5.02 5.53
CA THR A 7 0.44 4.81 4.11
C THR A 7 0.39 6.13 3.36
N ALA A 8 1.43 6.41 2.59
CA ALA A 8 1.56 7.57 1.75
C ALA A 8 1.91 7.21 0.31
N VAL A 9 1.33 7.94 -0.63
CA VAL A 9 1.70 7.88 -2.04
C VAL A 9 2.73 8.98 -2.31
N VAL A 10 3.83 8.66 -3.00
CA VAL A 10 4.91 9.58 -3.34
C VAL A 10 5.15 9.54 -4.84
N ASP A 11 5.00 10.68 -5.51
CA ASP A 11 5.36 10.85 -6.93
C ASP A 11 6.35 12.02 -7.08
N GLN A 12 7.51 11.75 -7.68
CA GLN A 12 8.59 12.73 -7.89
C GLN A 12 8.96 13.54 -6.62
N GLY A 13 9.00 12.86 -5.46
CA GLY A 13 9.31 13.50 -4.18
C GLY A 13 8.16 14.29 -3.54
N ARG A 14 6.97 14.28 -4.15
CA ARG A 14 5.77 14.91 -3.59
C ARG A 14 4.85 13.87 -2.95
N LEU A 15 4.48 14.10 -1.69
CA LEU A 15 3.46 13.32 -0.99
C LEU A 15 2.06 13.64 -1.53
N LEU A 16 1.31 12.59 -1.86
CA LEU A 16 -0.09 12.64 -2.25
C LEU A 16 -0.92 11.99 -1.13
N GLY A 17 -1.56 12.83 -0.33
CA GLY A 17 -2.51 12.39 0.69
C GLY A 17 -3.87 12.02 0.10
N LYS A 18 -4.90 12.06 0.93
CA LYS A 18 -6.29 11.93 0.48
C LYS A 18 -6.72 13.21 -0.25
N PRO A 19 -7.45 13.13 -1.37
CA PRO A 19 -7.95 14.31 -2.04
C PRO A 19 -9.03 14.99 -1.19
N ARG A 20 -9.01 16.32 -1.13
CA ARG A 20 -9.98 17.15 -0.40
C ARG A 20 -11.31 17.27 -1.16
N ASP A 21 -11.25 17.21 -2.48
CA ASP A 21 -12.40 17.36 -3.37
C ASP A 21 -12.18 16.62 -4.70
N ALA A 22 -13.20 16.65 -5.56
CA ALA A 22 -13.19 15.99 -6.86
C ALA A 22 -12.12 16.56 -7.81
N LEU A 23 -11.83 17.86 -7.73
CA LEU A 23 -10.83 18.51 -8.58
C LEU A 23 -9.42 18.02 -8.20
N GLU A 24 -9.13 17.94 -6.90
CA GLU A 24 -7.86 17.40 -6.42
C GLU A 24 -7.71 15.91 -6.74
N ALA A 25 -8.79 15.12 -6.64
CA ALA A 25 -8.78 13.72 -7.05
C ALA A 25 -8.45 13.57 -8.54
N GLU A 26 -9.07 14.37 -9.42
CA GLU A 26 -8.77 14.38 -10.85
C GLU A 26 -7.30 14.74 -11.13
N GLN A 27 -6.78 15.78 -10.47
CA GLN A 27 -5.39 16.20 -10.61
C GLN A 27 -4.41 15.11 -10.20
N MET A 28 -4.65 14.43 -9.07
CA MET A 28 -3.84 13.29 -8.63
C MET A 28 -3.88 12.15 -9.64
N LEU A 29 -5.06 11.76 -10.10
CA LEU A 29 -5.20 10.67 -11.08
C LEU A 29 -4.54 11.02 -12.42
N ARG A 30 -4.70 12.25 -12.94
CA ARG A 30 -3.98 12.70 -14.15
C ARG A 30 -2.47 12.72 -13.97
N GLN A 31 -1.97 13.10 -12.78
CA GLN A 31 -0.54 13.10 -12.48
C GLN A 31 0.04 11.68 -12.49
N LEU A 32 -0.71 10.71 -11.95
CA LEU A 32 -0.25 9.33 -11.79
C LEU A 32 -0.44 8.48 -13.05
N ARG A 33 -1.39 8.82 -13.92
CA ARG A 33 -1.70 8.10 -15.16
C ARG A 33 -0.46 7.78 -16.00
N GLY A 34 -0.34 6.51 -16.40
CA GLY A 34 0.74 6.04 -17.27
C GLY A 34 2.14 6.14 -16.66
N ARG A 35 2.26 6.42 -15.36
CA ARG A 35 3.53 6.63 -14.66
C ARG A 35 3.70 5.65 -13.52
N THR A 36 4.94 5.53 -13.06
CA THR A 36 5.27 4.77 -11.84
C THR A 36 5.51 5.75 -10.70
N HIS A 37 4.79 5.54 -9.61
CA HIS A 37 5.00 6.23 -8.33
C HIS A 37 5.34 5.23 -7.24
N GLN A 38 5.62 5.72 -6.03
CA GLN A 38 5.94 4.87 -4.88
C GLN A 38 4.83 4.91 -3.84
N VAL A 39 4.53 3.76 -3.26
CA VAL A 39 3.70 3.66 -2.06
C VAL A 39 4.57 3.26 -0.88
N TRP A 40 4.59 4.13 0.11
CA TRP A 40 5.30 3.95 1.36
C TRP A 40 4.29 3.57 2.44
N THR A 41 4.53 2.48 3.17
CA THR A 41 3.80 2.22 4.42
C THR A 41 4.78 2.05 5.55
N GLY A 42 4.70 2.92 6.54
CA GLY A 42 5.36 2.74 7.83
C GLY A 42 4.56 1.80 8.71
N VAL A 43 5.24 0.94 9.46
CA VAL A 43 4.65 0.11 10.51
C VAL A 43 5.37 0.35 11.84
N ALA A 44 4.60 0.37 12.92
CA ALA A 44 5.10 0.46 14.28
C ALA A 44 4.47 -0.61 15.15
N VAL A 45 5.29 -1.32 15.93
CA VAL A 45 4.84 -2.33 16.89
C VAL A 45 5.36 -1.97 18.26
N LEU A 46 4.43 -1.74 19.20
CA LEU A 46 4.72 -1.51 20.60
C LEU A 46 4.36 -2.77 21.40
N ASP A 47 5.36 -3.39 22.02
CA ASP A 47 5.12 -4.35 23.09
C ASP A 47 4.71 -3.60 24.36
N THR A 48 3.49 -3.84 24.82
CA THR A 48 2.92 -3.16 25.99
C THR A 48 3.37 -3.80 27.31
N GLN A 49 4.03 -4.96 27.27
CA GLN A 49 4.53 -5.63 28.47
C GLN A 49 5.82 -4.99 28.98
N ASP A 50 6.74 -4.65 28.08
CA ASP A 50 8.06 -4.10 28.41
C ASP A 50 8.35 -2.73 27.78
N GLY A 51 7.44 -2.22 26.93
CA GLY A 51 7.53 -0.91 26.30
C GLY A 51 8.44 -0.86 25.07
N ARG A 52 8.96 -1.98 24.56
CA ARG A 52 9.79 -2.00 23.35
C ARG A 52 8.98 -1.57 22.13
N LEU A 53 9.51 -0.60 21.38
CA LEU A 53 8.93 -0.08 20.15
C LEU A 53 9.87 -0.39 18.98
N GLU A 54 9.36 -1.13 18.00
CA GLU A 54 10.05 -1.39 16.75
C GLU A 54 9.27 -0.77 15.58
N VAL A 55 10.01 -0.21 14.63
CA VAL A 55 9.45 0.38 13.42
C VAL A 55 10.10 -0.20 12.16
N ASP A 56 9.36 -0.17 11.06
CA ASP A 56 9.81 -0.58 9.73
C ASP A 56 9.05 0.21 8.68
N ALA A 57 9.55 0.22 7.45
CA ALA A 57 8.88 0.85 6.32
C ALA A 57 9.01 0.00 5.07
N ALA A 58 7.91 -0.13 4.34
CA ALA A 58 7.87 -0.80 3.06
C ALA A 58 7.69 0.22 1.93
N VAL A 59 8.38 -0.03 0.81
CA VAL A 59 8.24 0.77 -0.41
C VAL A 59 7.87 -0.16 -1.55
N THR A 60 6.85 0.20 -2.32
CA THR A 60 6.44 -0.51 -3.54
C THR A 60 6.34 0.49 -4.68
N ASP A 61 7.04 0.24 -5.77
CA ASP A 61 6.83 0.95 -7.04
C ASP A 61 5.53 0.45 -7.69
N VAL A 62 4.66 1.38 -8.10
CA VAL A 62 3.33 1.08 -8.63
C VAL A 62 3.20 1.66 -10.04
N PRO A 63 3.27 0.82 -11.09
CA PRO A 63 3.03 1.26 -12.46
C PRO A 63 1.53 1.43 -12.70
N MET A 64 1.10 2.66 -12.95
CA MET A 64 -0.28 2.99 -13.26
C MET A 64 -0.60 2.73 -14.73
N ARG A 65 -1.84 2.33 -15.00
CA ARG A 65 -2.35 2.19 -16.36
C ARG A 65 -2.55 3.56 -17.00
N ASP A 66 -2.55 3.59 -18.32
CA ASP A 66 -2.91 4.79 -19.09
C ASP A 66 -4.43 4.85 -19.30
N TYR A 67 -5.17 5.12 -18.21
CA TYR A 67 -6.64 5.22 -18.23
C TYR A 67 -7.10 6.55 -18.84
N THR A 68 -8.32 6.57 -19.36
CA THR A 68 -8.94 7.71 -20.02
C THR A 68 -9.49 8.75 -19.05
N ASP A 69 -9.87 9.93 -19.58
CA ASP A 69 -10.53 10.98 -18.79
C ASP A 69 -11.93 10.54 -18.35
N GLU A 70 -12.62 9.77 -19.20
CA GLU A 70 -13.92 9.18 -18.93
C GLU A 70 -13.84 8.18 -17.77
N GLU A 71 -12.81 7.34 -17.72
CA GLU A 71 -12.55 6.43 -16.60
C GLU A 71 -12.27 7.20 -15.29
N ILE A 72 -11.50 8.29 -15.33
CA ILE A 72 -11.30 9.15 -14.15
C ILE A 72 -12.64 9.71 -13.66
N ALA A 73 -13.44 10.30 -14.56
CA ALA A 73 -14.70 10.93 -14.20
C ALA A 73 -15.68 9.92 -13.59
N ALA A 74 -15.78 8.72 -14.20
CA ALA A 74 -16.58 7.62 -13.67
C ALA A 74 -16.09 7.19 -12.27
N TYR A 75 -14.78 7.05 -12.09
CA TYR A 75 -14.21 6.66 -10.80
C TYR A 75 -14.46 7.69 -9.70
N ILE A 76 -14.28 8.98 -9.99
CA ILE A 76 -14.60 10.07 -9.04
C ILE A 76 -16.09 10.07 -8.68
N SER A 77 -16.97 9.82 -9.65
CA SER A 77 -18.41 9.77 -9.40
C SER A 77 -18.83 8.64 -8.46
N SER A 78 -18.02 7.58 -8.34
CA SER A 78 -18.27 6.47 -7.41
C SER A 78 -18.04 6.85 -5.94
N GLY A 79 -17.25 7.91 -5.67
CA GLY A 79 -16.86 8.32 -4.33
C GLY A 79 -15.69 7.53 -3.69
N ASP A 80 -15.28 6.40 -4.28
CA ASP A 80 -14.16 5.57 -3.80
C ASP A 80 -12.80 6.30 -3.71
N PRO A 81 -12.48 7.37 -4.50
CA PRO A 81 -11.20 8.07 -4.36
C PRO A 81 -10.98 8.82 -3.04
N PHE A 82 -12.05 9.27 -2.36
CA PHE A 82 -11.95 10.35 -1.39
C PHE A 82 -11.31 9.97 -0.05
N ASP A 83 -11.27 8.69 0.30
CA ASP A 83 -10.62 8.19 1.51
C ASP A 83 -9.26 7.54 1.23
N LYS A 84 -8.75 7.62 -0.01
CA LYS A 84 -7.53 6.94 -0.48
C LYS A 84 -6.38 7.92 -0.73
N ALA A 85 -5.19 7.60 -0.23
CA ALA A 85 -3.99 8.35 -0.58
C ALA A 85 -3.72 8.24 -2.09
N GLY A 86 -3.39 9.35 -2.74
CA GLY A 86 -3.22 9.40 -4.20
C GLY A 86 -4.52 9.21 -5.00
N ALA A 87 -5.68 9.28 -4.36
CA ALA A 87 -7.00 9.20 -4.97
C ALA A 87 -7.32 7.88 -5.71
N TYR A 88 -6.66 6.76 -5.36
CA TYR A 88 -6.96 5.46 -5.95
C TYR A 88 -6.88 4.30 -4.97
N ALA A 89 -7.69 3.26 -5.23
CA ALA A 89 -7.62 1.97 -4.56
C ALA A 89 -7.12 0.89 -5.53
N ILE A 90 -5.98 0.26 -5.25
CA ILE A 90 -5.43 -0.85 -6.07
C ILE A 90 -6.40 -2.06 -6.17
N GLN A 91 -7.32 -2.18 -5.21
CA GLN A 91 -8.36 -3.21 -5.14
C GLN A 91 -9.56 -2.94 -6.06
N ASN A 92 -9.70 -1.74 -6.62
CA ASN A 92 -10.88 -1.37 -7.39
C ASN A 92 -10.94 -2.16 -8.71
N GLN A 93 -11.96 -3.01 -8.86
CA GLN A 93 -12.12 -3.93 -9.99
C GLN A 93 -12.71 -3.27 -11.25
N GLU A 94 -13.39 -2.14 -11.10
CA GLU A 94 -13.97 -1.39 -12.21
C GLU A 94 -12.93 -0.46 -12.82
N PHE A 95 -12.32 0.40 -12.00
CA PHE A 95 -11.32 1.37 -12.44
C PHE A 95 -9.97 0.71 -12.80
N ARG A 96 -9.57 -0.36 -12.11
CA ARG A 96 -8.31 -1.10 -12.35
C ARG A 96 -7.12 -0.16 -12.60
N PRO A 97 -6.70 0.60 -11.57
CA PRO A 97 -5.79 1.73 -11.74
C PRO A 97 -4.37 1.34 -12.19
N VAL A 98 -3.93 0.13 -11.83
CA VAL A 98 -2.54 -0.32 -12.03
C VAL A 98 -2.40 -1.16 -13.29
N LEU A 99 -1.28 -1.01 -13.98
CA LEU A 99 -0.94 -1.79 -15.18
C LEU A 99 -0.61 -3.24 -14.84
N THR A 100 0.19 -3.43 -13.78
CA THR A 100 0.58 -4.76 -13.28
C THR A 100 0.82 -4.70 -11.78
N ARG A 101 0.51 -5.80 -11.08
CA ARG A 101 0.79 -5.94 -9.65
C ARG A 101 2.22 -6.44 -9.48
N THR A 102 3.14 -5.52 -9.20
CA THR A 102 4.54 -5.84 -8.89
C THR A 102 4.90 -5.36 -7.49
N GLY A 103 5.88 -6.01 -6.84
CA GLY A 103 6.28 -5.68 -5.48
C GLY A 103 5.29 -6.18 -4.41
N CYS A 104 5.21 -5.47 -3.28
CA CYS A 104 4.36 -5.89 -2.16
C CYS A 104 2.95 -5.31 -2.30
N TYR A 105 1.98 -6.15 -2.69
CA TYR A 105 0.57 -5.74 -2.77
C TYR A 105 0.00 -5.29 -1.43
N ALA A 106 0.27 -6.03 -0.35
CA ALA A 106 -0.20 -5.70 0.99
C ALA A 106 0.35 -4.35 1.49
N ASN A 107 1.56 -3.95 1.06
CA ASN A 107 2.08 -2.60 1.29
C ASN A 107 1.18 -1.55 0.64
N VAL A 108 0.79 -1.74 -0.63
CA VAL A 108 -0.06 -0.79 -1.35
C VAL A 108 -1.47 -0.71 -0.76
N VAL A 109 -1.98 -1.81 -0.22
CA VAL A 109 -3.26 -1.85 0.52
C VAL A 109 -3.16 -1.11 1.86
N GLY A 110 -1.97 -1.06 2.47
CA GLY A 110 -1.67 -0.26 3.67
C GLY A 110 -1.23 -1.05 4.90
N LEU A 111 -0.90 -2.34 4.76
CA LEU A 111 -0.26 -3.11 5.83
C LEU A 111 0.72 -4.14 5.26
N PRO A 112 2.03 -3.82 5.19
CA PRO A 112 3.05 -4.71 4.63
C PRO A 112 3.33 -5.90 5.56
N LEU A 113 2.57 -6.98 5.42
CA LEU A 113 2.61 -8.13 6.34
C LEU A 113 3.99 -8.77 6.55
N CYS A 114 4.86 -8.77 5.53
CA CYS A 114 6.23 -9.28 5.68
C CYS A 114 7.12 -8.34 6.51
N HIS A 115 6.96 -7.02 6.36
CA HIS A 115 7.68 -6.05 7.19
C HIS A 115 7.15 -6.09 8.62
N LEU A 116 5.83 -6.22 8.81
CA LEU A 116 5.22 -6.44 10.12
C LEU A 116 5.76 -7.73 10.77
N LEU A 117 5.82 -8.85 10.06
CA LEU A 117 6.37 -10.10 10.58
C LEU A 117 7.84 -9.94 10.99
N ARG A 118 8.66 -9.28 10.16
CA ARG A 118 10.05 -8.97 10.50
C ARG A 118 10.16 -8.11 11.75
N THR A 119 9.30 -7.12 11.89
CA THR A 119 9.22 -6.22 13.07
C THR A 119 8.84 -7.01 14.32
N LEU A 120 7.85 -7.91 14.23
CA LEU A 120 7.46 -8.80 15.32
C LEU A 120 8.61 -9.72 15.76
N ARG A 121 9.36 -10.27 14.81
CA ARG A 121 10.54 -11.11 15.09
C ARG A 121 11.64 -10.34 15.84
N ARG A 122 11.84 -9.05 15.53
CA ARG A 122 12.78 -8.18 16.27
C ARG A 122 12.38 -7.99 17.73
N LEU A 123 11.07 -8.04 18.02
CA LEU A 123 10.51 -8.05 19.38
C LEU A 123 10.43 -9.46 19.99
N GLU A 124 10.99 -10.49 19.33
CA GLU A 124 10.93 -11.89 19.75
C GLU A 124 9.49 -12.45 19.79
N ILE A 125 8.57 -11.85 19.03
CA ILE A 125 7.20 -12.30 18.86
C ILE A 125 7.11 -13.11 17.55
N TYR A 126 6.73 -14.38 17.67
CA TYR A 126 6.66 -15.31 16.54
C TYR A 126 5.22 -15.78 16.33
N PRO A 127 4.49 -15.20 15.37
CA PRO A 127 3.18 -15.71 14.98
C PRO A 127 3.29 -17.18 14.54
N PRO A 128 2.38 -18.07 14.98
CA PRO A 128 2.43 -19.48 14.60
C PRO A 128 1.99 -19.73 13.14
N GLN A 129 1.42 -18.73 12.46
CA GLN A 129 0.95 -18.84 11.08
C GLN A 129 2.05 -18.54 10.07
N ASP A 130 1.96 -19.16 8.89
CA ASP A 130 2.72 -18.76 7.70
C ASP A 130 2.10 -17.50 7.09
N VAL A 131 2.55 -16.34 7.59
CA VAL A 131 2.04 -15.02 7.18
C VAL A 131 2.24 -14.77 5.67
N PRO A 132 3.39 -15.06 5.03
CA PRO A 132 3.53 -14.95 3.58
C PRO A 132 2.53 -15.79 2.78
N TYR A 133 2.29 -17.04 3.19
CA TYR A 133 1.32 -17.90 2.51
C TYR A 133 -0.11 -17.35 2.63
N LEU A 134 -0.51 -16.97 3.85
CA LEU A 134 -1.84 -16.40 4.09
C LEU A 134 -2.05 -15.07 3.35
N CYS A 135 -1.04 -14.21 3.29
CA CYS A 135 -1.08 -12.95 2.56
C CYS A 135 -1.34 -13.17 1.05
N GLN A 136 -0.59 -14.08 0.43
CA GLN A 136 -0.71 -14.38 -0.99
C GLN A 136 -2.07 -15.01 -1.32
N THR A 137 -2.54 -15.93 -0.48
CA THR A 137 -3.84 -16.59 -0.64
C THR A 137 -4.99 -15.61 -0.47
N ALA A 138 -4.94 -14.73 0.53
CA ALA A 138 -5.99 -13.74 0.80
C ALA A 138 -6.10 -12.65 -0.29
N HIS A 139 -5.03 -12.43 -1.05
CA HIS A 139 -5.00 -11.41 -2.10
C HIS A 139 -5.03 -11.98 -3.52
N ASP A 140 -5.08 -13.31 -3.68
CA ASP A 140 -4.97 -14.00 -4.96
C ASP A 140 -3.79 -13.44 -5.79
N TYR A 141 -2.61 -13.40 -5.14
CA TYR A 141 -1.43 -12.73 -5.67
C TYR A 141 -0.15 -13.50 -5.32
N GLU A 142 0.62 -13.88 -6.33
CA GLU A 142 1.96 -14.42 -6.15
C GLU A 142 2.95 -13.28 -5.89
N CYS A 143 3.49 -13.23 -4.66
CA CYS A 143 4.33 -12.13 -4.24
C CYS A 143 5.79 -12.39 -4.63
N GLY A 144 6.33 -11.62 -5.57
CA GLY A 144 7.73 -11.78 -5.99
C GLY A 144 8.78 -11.34 -4.96
N VAL A 145 8.37 -10.67 -3.87
CA VAL A 145 9.31 -9.98 -2.97
C VAL A 145 9.32 -10.50 -1.52
N PHE A 146 8.38 -11.37 -1.11
CA PHE A 146 8.24 -11.76 0.30
C PHE A 146 9.52 -12.38 0.89
N SER A 147 10.20 -13.24 0.10
CA SER A 147 11.39 -13.95 0.54
C SER A 147 12.58 -13.00 0.75
N SER A 148 12.72 -11.99 -0.10
CA SER A 148 13.75 -10.95 0.02
C SER A 148 13.52 -10.07 1.25
N ILE A 149 12.27 -9.66 1.50
CA ILE A 149 11.89 -8.84 2.65
C ILE A 149 12.20 -9.56 3.96
N LEU A 150 11.88 -10.86 4.05
CA LEU A 150 12.06 -11.63 5.28
C LEU A 150 13.52 -12.05 5.57
N ARG A 151 14.42 -11.88 4.60
CA ARG A 151 15.86 -12.17 4.75
C ARG A 151 16.70 -10.94 5.08
N ALA A 152 16.19 -9.74 4.80
CA ALA A 152 16.84 -8.47 5.09
C ALA A 152 16.65 -8.09 6.55
#